data_AF-A0A194S8E7-F1
#
_entry.id   AF-A0A194S8E7-F1
#
_cell.length_a   1.000
_cell.length_b   1.000
_cell.length_c   1.000
_cell.angle_alpha   90.00
_cell.angle_beta   90.00
_cell.angle_gamma   90.00
#
_symmetry.space_group_name_H-M   'P 1'
#
loop_
_entity.id
_entity.type
_entity.pdbx_description
1 polymer ?
#
loop_
_entity_poly.entity_id
_entity_poly.type
_entity_poly.pdbx_seq_one_letter_code
_entity_poly.pdbx_strand_id
1 'polypeptide(L)'
;MPSAAQDPRILSLVRNRLSRSLHADYGGFASDQAQLIKLGDVQLDGVQLDGDDDTQPTRGATATVTCHLTVAEACCNPSGNAHGGFMAWLVDHCSSLVLLALAGPGDRWVTSGVSTQLQLFYVGAAPIGTKIRIVSTLLQQGRVTGLLETRIEDEATGKLLVHATHTKQDPQPRSSKPKL
;
A
#
# COMPACT_ATOMS: atom_id res chain seq x y z
N MET A 1 2.79 27.04 -1.21
CA MET A 1 1.61 27.27 -2.06
C MET A 1 0.53 26.33 -1.57
N PRO A 2 -0.68 26.80 -1.21
CA PRO A 2 -1.79 25.88 -0.91
C PRO A 2 -2.07 25.10 -2.20
N SER A 3 -1.99 23.77 -2.14
CA SER A 3 -2.45 22.90 -3.22
C SER A 3 -3.89 23.30 -3.55
N ALA A 4 -4.18 23.57 -4.83
CA ALA A 4 -5.56 23.81 -5.27
C ALA A 4 -6.42 22.66 -4.73
N ALA A 5 -7.54 22.98 -4.08
CA ALA A 5 -8.39 21.98 -3.45
C ALA A 5 -8.67 20.86 -4.47
N GLN A 6 -8.10 19.68 -4.21
CA GLN A 6 -8.16 18.56 -5.13
C GLN A 6 -9.63 18.18 -5.33
N ASP A 7 -10.06 17.96 -6.58
CA ASP A 7 -11.44 17.59 -6.88
C ASP A 7 -11.85 16.40 -5.99
N PRO A 8 -12.91 16.51 -5.18
CA PRO A 8 -13.28 15.47 -4.22
C PRO A 8 -13.57 14.11 -4.88
N ARG A 9 -13.89 14.10 -6.18
CA ARG A 9 -14.05 12.87 -6.96
C ARG A 9 -12.75 12.08 -7.08
N ILE A 10 -11.59 12.74 -7.18
CA ILE A 10 -10.28 12.07 -7.27
C ILE A 10 -10.08 11.18 -6.04
N LEU A 11 -10.27 11.75 -4.85
CA LEU A 11 -10.11 11.01 -3.61
C LEU A 11 -11.14 9.88 -3.51
N SER A 12 -12.38 10.10 -3.94
CA SER A 12 -13.41 9.05 -3.94
C SER A 12 -13.03 7.87 -4.85
N LEU A 13 -12.63 8.15 -6.09
CA LEU A 13 -12.24 7.14 -7.08
C LEU A 13 -11.03 6.33 -6.60
N VAL A 14 -9.99 7.00 -6.10
CA VAL A 14 -8.81 6.34 -5.56
C VAL A 14 -9.16 5.49 -4.34
N ARG A 15 -9.92 6.02 -3.37
CA ARG A 15 -10.33 5.24 -2.19
C ARG A 15 -11.16 4.00 -2.57
N ASN A 16 -12.03 4.11 -3.56
CA ASN A 16 -12.81 2.97 -4.06
C ASN A 16 -11.91 1.90 -4.69
N ARG A 17 -10.90 2.31 -5.47
CA ARG A 17 -9.89 1.40 -6.03
C ARG A 17 -9.08 0.72 -4.92
N LEU A 18 -8.57 1.48 -3.96
CA LEU A 18 -7.79 0.94 -2.85
C LEU A 18 -8.60 0.00 -1.97
N SER A 19 -9.84 0.35 -1.63
CA SER A 19 -10.71 -0.52 -0.82
C SER A 19 -10.97 -1.85 -1.51
N ARG A 20 -11.27 -1.82 -2.83
CA ARG A 20 -11.42 -3.06 -3.61
C ARG A 20 -10.15 -3.91 -3.57
N SER A 21 -8.96 -3.31 -3.74
CA SER A 21 -7.71 -4.07 -3.72
C SER A 21 -7.32 -4.57 -2.33
N LEU A 22 -7.59 -3.79 -1.28
CA LEU A 22 -7.24 -4.12 0.10
C LEU A 22 -8.02 -5.33 0.58
N HIS A 23 -9.29 -5.43 0.20
CA HIS A 23 -10.23 -6.47 0.62
C HIS A 23 -10.53 -7.51 -0.45
N ALA A 24 -9.86 -7.46 -1.61
CA ALA A 24 -10.11 -8.42 -2.66
C ALA A 24 -9.82 -9.84 -2.16
N ASP A 25 -10.87 -10.63 -2.09
CA ASP A 25 -10.77 -12.04 -1.74
C ASP A 25 -10.39 -12.83 -2.98
N TYR A 26 -9.11 -13.20 -3.04
CA TYR A 26 -8.58 -14.04 -4.10
C TYR A 26 -8.54 -15.52 -3.70
N GLY A 27 -8.97 -15.88 -2.49
CA GLY A 27 -8.80 -17.22 -1.93
C GLY A 27 -7.31 -17.59 -1.80
N GLY A 28 -6.74 -17.49 -0.60
CA GLY A 28 -5.31 -17.77 -0.44
C GLY A 28 -4.70 -17.31 0.87
N PHE A 29 -3.38 -17.23 0.88
CA PHE A 29 -2.60 -16.84 2.06
C PHE A 29 -3.07 -15.49 2.61
N ALA A 30 -3.33 -15.46 3.91
CA ALA A 30 -3.72 -14.27 4.67
C ALA A 30 -5.01 -13.56 4.21
N SER A 31 -5.90 -14.25 3.47
CA SER A 31 -7.20 -13.73 3.03
C SER A 31 -8.08 -13.27 4.20
N ASP A 32 -8.22 -14.09 5.24
CA ASP A 32 -8.96 -13.74 6.45
C ASP A 32 -8.34 -12.52 7.17
N GLN A 33 -7.02 -12.46 7.23
CA GLN A 33 -6.29 -11.35 7.84
C GLN A 33 -6.47 -10.04 7.06
N ALA A 34 -6.59 -10.09 5.73
CA ALA A 34 -6.85 -8.91 4.91
C ALA A 34 -8.19 -8.24 5.26
N GLN A 35 -9.20 -9.02 5.66
CA GLN A 35 -10.50 -8.50 6.08
C GLN A 35 -10.44 -7.72 7.41
N LEU A 36 -9.37 -7.89 8.20
CA LEU A 36 -9.16 -7.13 9.43
C LEU A 36 -8.64 -5.71 9.18
N ILE A 37 -8.11 -5.44 7.99
CA ILE A 37 -7.46 -4.17 7.67
C ILE A 37 -8.53 -3.14 7.28
N LYS A 38 -8.42 -1.92 7.81
CA LYS A 38 -9.29 -0.80 7.45
C LYS A 38 -8.49 0.28 6.74
N LEU A 39 -8.98 0.75 5.60
CA LEU A 39 -8.40 1.89 4.90
C LEU A 39 -8.65 3.18 5.71
N GLY A 40 -7.56 3.85 6.09
CA GLY A 40 -7.54 5.12 6.79
C GLY A 40 -7.41 6.31 5.83
N ASP A 41 -6.54 7.26 6.18
CA ASP A 41 -6.27 8.45 5.37
C ASP A 41 -5.56 8.12 4.05
N VAL A 42 -5.83 8.90 3.01
CA VAL A 42 -5.20 8.80 1.70
C VAL A 42 -4.83 10.22 1.25
N GLN A 43 -3.53 10.47 1.16
CA GLN A 43 -2.96 11.76 0.76
C GLN A 43 -2.36 11.62 -0.62
N LEU A 44 -2.72 12.54 -1.51
CA LEU A 44 -2.29 12.54 -2.90
C LEU A 44 -1.77 13.92 -3.27
N ASP A 45 -0.77 13.96 -4.13
CA ASP A 45 -0.35 15.17 -4.82
C ASP A 45 -0.10 14.86 -6.30
N GLY A 46 -0.45 15.80 -7.18
CA GLY A 46 -0.25 15.66 -8.62
C GLY A 46 -1.12 14.58 -9.29
N VAL A 47 -2.35 14.36 -8.83
CA VAL A 47 -3.33 13.45 -9.48
C VAL A 47 -4.47 14.26 -10.06
N GLN A 48 -4.90 13.95 -11.27
CA GLN A 48 -6.02 14.58 -11.97
C GLN A 48 -7.06 13.53 -12.38
N LEU A 49 -8.26 13.98 -12.75
CA LEU A 49 -9.27 13.12 -13.34
C LEU A 49 -8.86 12.71 -14.77
N ASP A 50 -9.22 11.48 -15.14
CA ASP A 50 -9.18 10.98 -16.50
C ASP A 50 -10.60 10.57 -16.90
N GLY A 51 -11.29 11.47 -17.59
CA GLY A 51 -12.73 11.37 -17.79
C GLY A 51 -13.53 11.47 -16.49
N ASP A 52 -14.66 10.77 -16.43
CA ASP A 52 -15.60 10.86 -15.31
C ASP A 52 -15.36 9.80 -14.22
N ASP A 53 -14.78 8.66 -14.60
CA ASP A 53 -14.75 7.45 -13.77
C ASP A 53 -13.34 7.01 -13.36
N ASP A 54 -12.29 7.75 -13.75
CA ASP A 54 -10.91 7.38 -13.40
C ASP A 54 -9.99 8.57 -13.10
N THR A 55 -8.74 8.25 -12.76
CA THR A 55 -7.71 9.19 -12.36
C THR A 55 -6.39 8.88 -13.07
N GLN A 56 -5.63 9.92 -13.35
CA GLN A 56 -4.32 9.84 -13.98
C GLN A 56 -3.30 10.59 -13.11
N PRO A 57 -2.18 9.95 -12.71
CA PRO A 57 -1.08 10.66 -12.07
C PRO A 57 -0.36 11.57 -13.08
N THR A 58 0.09 12.72 -12.61
CA THR A 58 1.05 13.57 -13.32
C THR A 58 2.49 13.14 -13.00
N ARG A 59 3.46 13.69 -13.74
CA ARG A 59 4.87 13.42 -13.47
C ARG A 59 5.25 13.96 -12.08
N GLY A 60 5.74 13.09 -11.22
CA GLY A 60 6.14 13.44 -9.85
C GLY A 60 4.99 13.38 -8.84
N ALA A 61 3.85 12.79 -9.22
CA ALA A 61 2.77 12.53 -8.28
C ALA A 61 3.26 11.72 -7.07
N THR A 62 2.68 12.00 -5.91
CA THR A 62 3.01 11.32 -4.65
C THR A 62 1.76 10.76 -4.00
N ALA A 63 1.94 9.71 -3.21
CA ALA A 63 0.87 9.10 -2.44
C ALA A 63 1.37 8.61 -1.09
N THR A 64 0.56 8.87 -0.06
CA THR A 64 0.66 8.25 1.25
C THR A 64 -0.68 7.63 1.59
N VAL A 65 -0.67 6.35 1.97
CA VAL A 65 -1.86 5.58 2.34
C VAL A 65 -1.69 5.10 3.76
N THR A 66 -2.68 5.36 4.61
CA THR A 66 -2.74 4.83 5.97
C THR A 66 -3.75 3.70 6.05
N CYS A 67 -3.38 2.61 6.71
CA CYS A 67 -4.25 1.51 7.06
C CYS A 67 -4.24 1.30 8.58
N HIS A 68 -5.29 0.67 9.09
CA HIS A 68 -5.47 0.38 10.51
C HIS A 68 -5.83 -1.08 10.73
N LEU A 69 -5.30 -1.68 11.79
CA LEU A 69 -5.62 -3.05 12.18
C LEU A 69 -5.50 -3.21 13.70
N THR A 70 -6.38 -4.00 14.32
CA THR A 70 -6.18 -4.48 15.68
C THR A 70 -5.60 -5.88 15.61
N VAL A 71 -4.45 -6.12 16.26
CA VAL A 71 -3.78 -7.42 16.24
C VAL A 71 -4.70 -8.48 16.85
N ALA A 72 -5.15 -9.43 16.03
CA ALA A 72 -5.96 -10.56 16.47
C ALA A 72 -5.06 -11.75 16.88
N GLU A 73 -5.63 -12.70 17.63
CA GLU A 73 -4.93 -13.92 18.06
C GLU A 73 -4.37 -14.71 16.88
N ALA A 74 -5.15 -14.85 15.80
CA ALA A 74 -4.74 -15.55 14.58
C ALA A 74 -3.56 -14.90 13.83
N CYS A 75 -3.16 -13.68 14.23
CA CYS A 75 -2.00 -12.96 13.68
C CYS A 75 -0.75 -13.13 14.54
N CYS A 76 -0.85 -13.80 15.69
CA CYS A 76 0.20 -13.86 16.70
C CYS A 76 1.14 -15.05 16.53
N ASN A 77 2.36 -14.89 17.02
CA ASN A 77 3.31 -15.97 17.28
C ASN A 77 3.04 -16.61 18.66
N PRO A 78 3.74 -17.70 19.03
CA PRO A 78 3.53 -18.38 20.31
C PRO A 78 3.76 -17.52 21.57
N SER A 79 4.46 -16.39 21.44
CA SER A 79 4.69 -15.44 22.55
C SER A 79 3.56 -14.39 22.68
N GLY A 80 2.48 -14.50 21.91
CA GLY A 80 1.33 -13.60 21.97
C GLY A 80 1.54 -12.23 21.31
N ASN A 81 2.59 -12.10 20.48
CA ASN A 81 2.86 -10.88 19.70
C ASN A 81 2.57 -11.13 18.22
N ALA A 82 2.23 -10.10 17.46
CA ALA A 82 2.09 -10.16 16.01
C ALA A 82 3.30 -10.88 15.38
N HIS A 83 3.03 -11.93 14.61
CA HIS A 83 4.06 -12.77 14.02
C HIS A 83 4.93 -11.95 13.05
N GLY A 84 6.26 -12.12 13.07
CA GLY A 84 7.15 -11.37 12.18
C GLY A 84 6.79 -11.52 10.70
N GLY A 85 6.48 -12.75 10.28
CA GLY A 85 5.95 -13.03 8.93
C GLY A 85 4.61 -12.36 8.62
N PHE A 86 3.73 -12.18 9.61
CA PHE A 86 2.49 -11.44 9.44
C PHE A 86 2.76 -9.93 9.27
N MET A 87 3.69 -9.36 10.05
CA MET A 87 4.10 -7.97 9.89
C MET A 87 4.78 -7.73 8.53
N ALA A 88 5.59 -8.68 8.05
CA ALA A 88 6.17 -8.63 6.71
C ALA A 88 5.10 -8.65 5.61
N TRP A 89 4.09 -9.53 5.76
CA TRP A 89 2.95 -9.56 4.86
C TRP A 89 2.13 -8.27 4.90
N LEU A 90 1.89 -7.68 6.08
CA LEU A 90 1.22 -6.38 6.19
C LEU A 90 1.95 -5.29 5.42
N VAL A 91 3.29 -5.25 5.51
CA VAL A 91 4.09 -4.31 4.73
C VAL A 91 3.94 -4.58 3.24
N ASP A 92 4.09 -5.82 2.78
CA ASP A 92 3.95 -6.18 1.35
C ASP A 92 2.57 -5.76 0.79
N HIS A 93 1.50 -6.14 1.51
CA HIS A 93 0.12 -5.87 1.13
C HIS A 93 -0.23 -4.38 1.17
N CYS A 94 0.04 -3.69 2.28
CA CYS A 94 -0.36 -2.28 2.46
C CYS A 94 0.50 -1.32 1.65
N SER A 95 1.81 -1.58 1.51
CA SER A 95 2.68 -0.70 0.71
C SER A 95 2.24 -0.66 -0.75
N SER A 96 1.82 -1.79 -1.31
CA SER A 96 1.33 -1.90 -2.68
C SER A 96 0.19 -0.92 -3.02
N LEU A 97 -0.58 -0.49 -2.01
CA LEU A 97 -1.67 0.47 -2.18
C LEU A 97 -1.20 1.83 -2.69
N VAL A 98 0.00 2.31 -2.36
CA VAL A 98 0.45 3.64 -2.83
C VAL A 98 0.70 3.65 -4.34
N LEU A 99 1.13 2.53 -4.91
CA LEU A 99 1.28 2.39 -6.36
C LEU A 99 -0.08 2.34 -7.04
N LEU A 100 -1.05 1.64 -6.45
CA LEU A 100 -2.43 1.60 -6.95
C LEU A 100 -3.14 2.94 -6.78
N ALA A 101 -2.76 3.74 -5.78
CA ALA A 101 -3.28 5.08 -5.58
C ALA A 101 -2.89 6.03 -6.72
N LEU A 102 -1.76 5.73 -7.38
CA LEU A 102 -1.25 6.43 -8.55
C LEU A 102 -1.38 5.61 -9.85
N ALA A 103 -2.26 4.61 -9.89
CA ALA A 103 -2.56 3.91 -11.13
C ALA A 103 -3.62 4.67 -11.96
N GLY A 104 -3.60 4.50 -13.28
CA GLY A 104 -4.63 4.99 -14.20
C GLY A 104 -4.83 4.02 -15.38
N PRO A 105 -5.92 4.13 -16.16
CA PRO A 105 -6.17 3.29 -17.32
C PRO A 105 -5.05 3.35 -18.34
N GLY A 106 -4.55 2.18 -18.77
CA GLY A 106 -3.45 2.10 -19.73
C GLY A 106 -2.10 2.61 -19.19
N ASP A 107 -2.04 3.02 -17.92
CA ASP A 107 -0.81 3.41 -17.25
C ASP A 107 -0.06 2.18 -16.71
N ARG A 108 1.16 2.44 -16.24
CA ARG A 108 2.00 1.50 -15.53
C ARG A 108 1.44 1.24 -14.14
N TRP A 109 1.85 0.14 -13.52
CA TRP A 109 1.53 -0.19 -12.12
C TRP A 109 0.06 -0.50 -11.81
N VAL A 110 -0.77 -0.80 -12.83
CA VAL A 110 -2.18 -1.19 -12.63
C VAL A 110 -2.38 -2.44 -11.75
N THR A 111 -1.34 -3.27 -11.60
CA THR A 111 -1.32 -4.45 -10.72
C THR A 111 -0.49 -4.25 -9.45
N SER A 112 -0.02 -3.03 -9.16
CA SER A 112 0.99 -2.70 -8.13
C SER A 112 2.39 -3.30 -8.35
N GLY A 113 2.60 -4.01 -9.46
CA GLY A 113 3.86 -4.70 -9.74
C GLY A 113 4.15 -5.89 -8.83
N VAL A 114 5.34 -6.47 -9.01
CA VAL A 114 5.85 -7.62 -8.25
C VAL A 114 6.97 -7.22 -7.31
N SER A 115 7.00 -7.81 -6.12
CA SER A 115 8.01 -7.56 -5.09
C SER A 115 9.37 -8.10 -5.55
N THR A 116 10.40 -7.25 -5.58
CA THR A 116 11.79 -7.67 -5.89
C THR A 116 12.69 -7.62 -4.67
N GLN A 117 12.39 -6.77 -3.70
CA GLN A 117 13.07 -6.75 -2.42
C GLN A 117 12.17 -6.16 -1.32
N LEU A 118 12.11 -6.83 -0.17
CA LEU A 118 11.42 -6.35 1.01
C LEU A 118 12.38 -6.42 2.20
N GLN A 119 12.64 -5.28 2.83
CA GLN A 119 13.51 -5.17 4.01
C GLN A 119 12.71 -4.58 5.18
N LEU A 120 12.82 -5.21 6.34
CA LEU A 120 12.15 -4.79 7.57
C LEU A 120 13.14 -4.67 8.72
N PHE A 121 12.94 -3.63 9.53
CA PHE A 121 13.51 -3.48 10.86
C PHE A 121 12.39 -3.63 11.89
N TYR A 122 12.48 -4.67 12.72
CA TYR A 122 11.57 -4.90 13.83
C TYR A 122 12.08 -4.15 15.06
N VAL A 123 11.40 -3.05 15.39
CA VAL A 123 11.82 -2.10 16.44
C VAL A 123 11.11 -2.40 17.77
N GLY A 124 9.84 -2.81 17.70
CA GLY A 124 9.00 -3.06 18.87
C GLY A 124 8.03 -4.21 18.68
N ALA A 125 7.57 -4.77 19.79
CA ALA A 125 6.57 -5.84 19.80
C ALA A 125 5.15 -5.26 19.74
N ALA A 126 4.23 -6.00 19.11
CA ALA A 126 2.81 -5.68 19.06
C ALA A 126 2.00 -6.84 19.66
N PRO A 127 1.71 -6.84 20.97
CA PRO A 127 0.88 -7.86 21.60
C PRO A 127 -0.52 -7.94 20.97
N ILE A 128 -1.20 -9.06 21.16
CA ILE A 128 -2.64 -9.19 20.86
C ILE A 128 -3.44 -7.98 21.41
N GLY A 129 -4.38 -7.48 20.61
CA GLY A 129 -5.21 -6.32 20.96
C GLY A 129 -4.56 -4.96 20.68
N THR A 130 -3.27 -4.92 20.33
CA THR A 130 -2.60 -3.67 19.93
C THR A 130 -3.28 -3.11 18.68
N LYS A 131 -3.66 -1.84 18.71
CA LYS A 131 -4.11 -1.11 17.53
C LYS A 131 -2.89 -0.56 16.82
N ILE A 132 -2.70 -0.96 15.57
CA ILE A 132 -1.57 -0.54 14.76
C ILE A 132 -2.02 0.32 13.59
N ARG A 133 -1.24 1.38 13.36
CA ARG A 133 -1.35 2.27 12.22
C ARG A 133 -0.21 1.96 11.25
N ILE A 134 -0.56 1.65 10.02
CA ILE A 134 0.35 1.25 8.95
C ILE A 134 0.36 2.40 7.94
N VAL A 135 1.45 3.16 7.89
CA VAL A 135 1.60 4.27 6.95
C VAL A 135 2.56 3.85 5.87
N SER A 136 2.09 3.86 4.62
CA SER A 136 2.91 3.58 3.46
C SER A 136 3.03 4.82 2.59
N THR A 137 4.24 5.10 2.12
CA THR A 137 4.55 6.27 1.29
C THR A 137 5.36 5.84 0.06
N LEU A 138 5.02 6.39 -1.10
CA LEU A 138 5.83 6.25 -2.29
C LEU A 138 7.05 7.17 -2.21
N LEU A 139 8.26 6.62 -2.16
CA LEU A 139 9.49 7.41 -2.16
C LEU A 139 9.94 7.75 -3.58
N GLN A 140 9.87 6.79 -4.49
CA GLN A 140 10.26 6.98 -5.89
C GLN A 140 9.47 6.03 -6.79
N GLN A 141 8.95 6.55 -7.91
CA GLN A 141 8.36 5.74 -8.98
C GLN A 141 9.06 6.04 -10.30
N GLY A 142 9.88 5.11 -10.74
CA GLY A 142 10.49 5.11 -12.05
C GLY A 142 9.59 4.47 -13.11
N ARG A 143 10.18 4.22 -14.29
CA ARG A 143 9.47 3.56 -15.39
C ARG A 143 9.07 2.12 -15.07
N VAL A 144 9.95 1.34 -14.45
CA VAL A 144 9.70 -0.08 -14.13
C VAL A 144 9.98 -0.43 -12.68
N THR A 145 10.48 0.50 -11.86
CA THR A 145 10.83 0.24 -10.45
C THR A 145 10.17 1.26 -9.55
N GLY A 146 9.61 0.80 -8.44
CA GLY A 146 9.04 1.62 -7.38
C GLY A 146 9.75 1.33 -6.08
N LEU A 147 10.06 2.38 -5.30
CA LEU A 147 10.59 2.30 -3.95
C LEU A 147 9.56 2.89 -3.00
N LEU A 148 9.18 2.10 -2.01
CA LEU A 148 8.16 2.41 -1.03
C LEU A 148 8.75 2.35 0.38
N GLU A 149 8.23 3.17 1.28
CA GLU A 149 8.49 3.09 2.71
C GLU A 149 7.20 2.71 3.43
N THR A 150 7.30 1.87 4.47
CA THR A 150 6.20 1.60 5.39
C THR A 150 6.65 1.74 6.84
N ARG A 151 5.83 2.40 7.65
CA ARG A 151 5.97 2.50 9.10
C ARG A 151 4.75 1.88 9.75
N ILE A 152 4.96 0.92 10.64
CA ILE A 152 3.91 0.38 11.51
C ILE A 152 4.14 0.91 12.91
N GLU A 153 3.12 1.56 13.46
CA GLU A 153 3.19 2.25 14.74
C GLU A 153 2.04 1.82 15.65
N ASP A 154 2.29 1.79 16.95
CA ASP A 154 1.24 1.66 17.95
C ASP A 154 0.39 2.94 17.97
N GLU A 155 -0.91 2.82 17.74
CA GLU A 155 -1.81 3.98 17.63
C GLU A 155 -1.94 4.78 18.94
N ALA A 156 -1.90 4.11 20.08
CA ALA A 156 -2.11 4.75 21.37
C ALA A 156 -0.88 5.53 21.82
N THR A 157 0.31 5.04 21.48
CA THR A 157 1.59 5.58 21.99
C THR A 157 2.43 6.28 20.92
N GLY A 158 2.14 6.09 19.64
CA GLY A 158 2.96 6.56 18.52
C GLY A 158 4.32 5.86 18.41
N LYS A 159 4.56 4.78 19.17
CA LYS A 159 5.83 4.05 19.12
C LYS A 159 5.97 3.33 17.79
N LEU A 160 7.16 3.45 17.18
CA LEU A 160 7.52 2.70 15.98
C LEU A 160 7.73 1.22 16.31
N LEU A 161 6.97 0.36 15.65
CA LEU A 161 7.02 -1.09 15.81
C LEU A 161 7.82 -1.74 14.67
N VAL A 162 7.60 -1.28 13.44
CA VAL A 162 8.32 -1.74 12.25
C VAL A 162 8.60 -0.56 11.33
N HIS A 163 9.82 -0.50 10.81
CA HIS A 163 10.18 0.32 9.65
C HIS A 163 10.57 -0.60 8.49
N ALA A 164 10.13 -0.29 7.29
CA ALA A 164 10.41 -1.13 6.14
C ALA A 164 10.55 -0.33 4.85
N THR A 165 11.34 -0.90 3.93
CA THR A 165 11.41 -0.47 2.54
C THR A 165 11.02 -1.62 1.64
N HIS A 166 10.24 -1.33 0.60
CA HIS A 166 9.78 -2.30 -0.37
C HIS A 166 10.12 -1.80 -1.77
N THR A 167 10.86 -2.61 -2.53
CA THR A 167 11.12 -2.38 -3.95
C THR A 167 10.22 -3.29 -4.76
N LYS A 168 9.46 -2.69 -5.67
CA LYS A 168 8.60 -3.41 -6.62
C LYS A 168 9.02 -3.13 -8.05
N GLN A 169 8.71 -4.05 -8.93
CA GLN A 169 8.92 -3.93 -10.37
C GLN A 169 7.59 -4.05 -11.12
N ASP A 170 7.32 -3.15 -12.05
CA ASP A 170 6.16 -3.22 -12.93
C ASP A 170 6.47 -4.20 -14.09
N PRO A 171 5.79 -5.36 -14.16
CA PRO A 171 6.02 -6.32 -15.23
C PRO A 171 5.51 -5.72 -16.54
N GLN A 172 6.43 -5.27 -17.39
CA GLN A 172 6.07 -4.81 -18.73
C GLN A 172 5.55 -5.99 -19.57
N PRO A 173 4.46 -5.83 -20.33
CA PRO A 173 4.01 -6.85 -21.27
C PRO A 173 5.16 -7.25 -22.18
N ARG A 174 5.42 -8.55 -22.36
CA ARG A 174 6.35 -9.00 -23.40
C ARG A 174 5.82 -8.51 -24.74
N SER A 175 6.60 -7.69 -25.44
CA SER A 175 6.34 -7.33 -26.84
C SER A 175 6.11 -8.62 -27.64
N SER A 176 4.89 -8.81 -28.14
CA SER A 176 4.52 -9.92 -29.03
C SER A 176 5.06 -9.75 -30.45
N LYS A 177 5.82 -8.69 -30.74
CA LYS A 177 6.43 -8.51 -32.06
C LYS A 177 7.55 -9.54 -32.25
N PRO A 178 7.49 -10.42 -33.27
CA PRO A 178 8.62 -11.23 -33.67
C PRO A 178 9.82 -10.31 -33.94
N LYS A 179 11.00 -10.70 -33.49
CA LYS A 179 12.23 -10.11 -34.01
C LYS A 179 12.33 -10.53 -35.47
N LEU A 180 12.19 -9.57 -36.38
CA LEU A 180 12.58 -9.72 -37.79
C LEU A 180 14.10 -9.90 -37.89
#